data_AF-A0A077MG20-F1
#
_entry.id   AF-A0A077MG20-F1
#
_cell.length_a   1.000
_cell.length_b   1.000
_cell.length_c   1.000
_cell.angle_alpha   90.00
_cell.angle_beta   90.00
_cell.angle_gamma   90.00
#
_symmetry.space_group_name_H-M   'P 1'
#
loop_
_entity.id
_entity.type
_entity.pdbx_description
1 polymer ?
#
loop_
_entity_poly.entity_id
_entity_poly.type
_entity_poly.pdbx_seq_one_letter_code
_entity_poly.pdbx_strand_id
1 'polypeptide(L)'
;TCWNCKTPKVMEWVKENGDGFWSKDVNEFRDKIDMKDHTIGCATCHDPQTMELRITSVPLTDYLVSQGKDPKKLPRNEMRALVCGQCHVEYYFNGPTMGVNEKPVFPWAEGFDPADMYRYYDKHGDLQVKGFEGKFADWTHPASKTPMLKAQHPEYETWINGTHGAAGVTCADCHMSYTRSDDKKKISSHWWTSPMKDPEMRACRQCHSDKTPDYLKSRVLFTQKRTFDLLLAAQEVSVKAHEAVRLANEYQGAKAAGYDDLMIQAREMVRKGQFFWDYVSAENSVGFH
;
A
#
# COMPACT_ATOMS: atom_id res chain seq x y z
N THR A 1 -5.66 -13.10 -8.16
CA THR A 1 -4.82 -11.87 -8.02
C THR A 1 -3.78 -11.88 -6.92
N CYS A 2 -3.98 -12.52 -5.76
CA CYS A 2 -3.04 -12.45 -4.61
C CYS A 2 -1.56 -12.78 -4.93
N TRP A 3 -1.28 -13.54 -5.99
CA TRP A 3 0.09 -13.82 -6.46
C TRP A 3 0.82 -12.62 -7.08
N ASN A 4 0.09 -11.57 -7.49
CA ASN A 4 0.60 -10.43 -8.27
C ASN A 4 1.91 -9.84 -7.73
N CYS A 5 1.99 -9.67 -6.41
CA CYS A 5 3.13 -9.04 -5.72
C CYS A 5 3.99 -10.07 -4.97
N LYS A 6 4.09 -11.32 -5.44
CA LYS A 6 4.77 -12.40 -4.71
C LYS A 6 5.80 -13.18 -5.54
N THR A 7 5.71 -13.13 -6.87
CA THR A 7 6.57 -13.94 -7.74
C THR A 7 6.71 -13.31 -9.12
N PRO A 8 7.89 -13.40 -9.77
CA PRO A 8 8.03 -13.05 -11.18
C PRO A 8 7.24 -13.99 -12.11
N LYS A 9 6.78 -15.16 -11.64
CA LYS A 9 5.93 -16.10 -12.42
C LYS A 9 4.61 -15.49 -12.89
N VAL A 10 4.14 -14.42 -12.26
CA VAL A 10 2.95 -13.67 -12.70
C VAL A 10 3.08 -13.23 -14.16
N MET A 11 4.28 -12.88 -14.65
CA MET A 11 4.50 -12.53 -16.06
C MET A 11 4.13 -13.68 -17.02
N GLU A 12 4.46 -14.92 -16.65
CA GLU A 12 4.12 -16.11 -17.45
C GLU A 12 2.63 -16.42 -17.31
N TRP A 13 2.11 -16.46 -16.09
CA TRP A 13 0.71 -16.83 -15.83
C TRP A 13 -0.29 -15.86 -16.46
N VAL A 14 0.00 -14.55 -16.44
CA VAL A 14 -0.81 -13.54 -17.13
C VAL A 14 -0.69 -13.69 -18.65
N LYS A 15 0.50 -13.99 -19.18
CA LYS A 15 0.67 -14.23 -20.63
C LYS A 15 -0.13 -15.44 -21.11
N GLU A 16 -0.17 -16.51 -20.31
CA GLU A 16 -0.89 -17.75 -20.64
C GLU A 16 -2.41 -17.62 -20.51
N ASN A 17 -2.89 -16.94 -19.46
CA ASN A 17 -4.31 -16.91 -19.10
C ASN A 17 -5.02 -15.60 -19.47
N GLY A 18 -4.27 -14.56 -19.85
CA GLY A 18 -4.78 -13.22 -20.11
C GLY A 18 -5.58 -12.65 -18.94
N ASP A 19 -6.66 -11.95 -19.25
CA ASP A 19 -7.57 -11.36 -18.27
C ASP A 19 -8.23 -12.40 -17.35
N GLY A 20 -8.34 -13.65 -17.78
CA GLY A 20 -8.87 -14.74 -16.98
C GLY A 20 -7.98 -15.16 -15.81
N PHE A 21 -6.71 -14.72 -15.75
CA PHE A 21 -5.81 -15.03 -14.64
C PHE A 21 -6.31 -14.51 -13.29
N TRP A 22 -6.85 -13.29 -13.28
CA TRP A 22 -7.05 -12.52 -12.05
C TRP A 22 -8.09 -13.15 -11.13
N SER A 23 -9.17 -13.70 -11.70
CA SER A 23 -10.30 -14.29 -10.98
C SER A 23 -10.21 -15.79 -10.73
N LYS A 24 -9.08 -16.42 -11.09
CA LYS A 24 -8.79 -17.81 -10.72
C LYS A 24 -8.62 -17.97 -9.21
N ASP A 25 -8.97 -19.15 -8.71
CA ASP A 25 -8.74 -19.46 -7.30
C ASP A 25 -7.24 -19.44 -7.01
N VAL A 26 -6.85 -18.81 -5.90
CA VAL A 26 -5.44 -18.64 -5.53
C VAL A 26 -4.71 -19.99 -5.44
N ASN A 27 -5.41 -21.08 -5.10
CA ASN A 27 -4.82 -22.40 -4.95
C ASN A 27 -4.52 -23.10 -6.28
N GLU A 28 -5.04 -22.64 -7.42
CA GLU A 28 -4.74 -23.22 -8.74
C GLU A 28 -3.25 -23.16 -9.11
N PHE A 29 -2.49 -22.28 -8.45
CA PHE A 29 -1.06 -22.07 -8.67
C PHE A 29 -0.19 -22.47 -7.47
N ARG A 30 -0.79 -22.97 -6.39
CA ARG A 30 -0.10 -23.18 -5.11
C ARG A 30 0.99 -24.25 -5.16
N ASP A 31 0.80 -25.27 -5.97
CA ASP A 31 1.74 -26.37 -6.21
C ASP A 31 2.61 -26.19 -7.47
N LYS A 32 2.41 -25.08 -8.21
CA LYS A 32 3.08 -24.78 -9.49
C LYS A 32 4.20 -23.75 -9.36
N ILE A 33 4.81 -23.65 -8.18
CA ILE A 33 5.83 -22.66 -7.88
C ILE A 33 6.92 -23.25 -6.98
N ASP A 34 8.19 -22.98 -7.31
CA ASP A 34 9.31 -23.22 -6.41
C ASP A 34 9.38 -22.07 -5.39
N MET A 35 9.30 -22.40 -4.11
CA MET A 35 9.21 -21.42 -3.03
C MET A 35 10.49 -20.57 -2.86
N LYS A 36 11.66 -21.08 -3.26
CA LYS A 36 12.93 -20.36 -3.14
C LYS A 36 13.29 -19.65 -4.44
N ASP A 37 13.21 -20.35 -5.57
CA ASP A 37 13.71 -19.83 -6.84
C ASP A 37 12.72 -18.87 -7.52
N HIS A 38 11.44 -18.97 -7.20
CA HIS A 38 10.39 -18.11 -7.78
C HIS A 38 9.80 -17.12 -6.78
N THR A 39 10.47 -16.85 -5.66
CA THR A 39 10.10 -15.70 -4.81
C THR A 39 10.44 -14.38 -5.50
N ILE A 40 10.12 -13.25 -4.85
CA ILE A 40 10.56 -11.92 -5.30
C ILE A 40 12.08 -11.93 -5.47
N GLY A 41 12.55 -11.60 -6.67
CA GLY A 41 13.95 -11.76 -7.03
C GLY A 41 14.37 -10.89 -8.20
N CYS A 42 15.51 -11.22 -8.81
CA CYS A 42 16.15 -10.40 -9.84
C CYS A 42 15.18 -9.98 -10.95
N ALA A 43 14.42 -10.96 -11.48
CA ALA A 43 13.51 -10.75 -12.61
C ALA A 43 12.32 -9.83 -12.29
N THR A 44 12.00 -9.56 -11.02
CA THR A 44 10.92 -8.62 -10.66
C THR A 44 11.29 -7.19 -11.05
N CYS A 45 12.58 -6.83 -10.97
CA CYS A 45 13.05 -5.45 -11.13
C CYS A 45 14.10 -5.28 -12.24
N HIS A 46 14.73 -6.36 -12.72
CA HIS A 46 15.79 -6.30 -13.72
C HIS A 46 15.42 -7.07 -14.99
N ASP A 47 15.79 -6.50 -16.14
CA ASP A 47 15.85 -7.25 -17.38
C ASP A 47 16.93 -8.34 -17.29
N PRO A 48 16.63 -9.62 -17.62
CA PRO A 48 17.57 -10.71 -17.45
C PRO A 48 18.76 -10.68 -18.42
N GLN A 49 18.69 -9.89 -19.50
CA GLN A 49 19.76 -9.77 -20.49
C GLN A 49 20.66 -8.56 -20.22
N THR A 50 20.07 -7.41 -19.90
CA THR A 50 20.82 -6.15 -19.75
C THR A 50 21.02 -5.72 -18.29
N MET A 51 20.26 -6.30 -17.36
CA MET A 51 20.15 -5.87 -15.96
C MET A 51 19.65 -4.43 -15.78
N GLU A 52 19.12 -3.79 -16.83
CA GLU A 52 18.43 -2.51 -16.70
C GLU A 52 17.20 -2.67 -15.81
N LEU A 53 16.89 -1.61 -15.05
CA LEU A 53 15.68 -1.62 -14.22
C LEU A 53 14.44 -1.64 -15.12
N ARG A 54 13.45 -2.45 -14.73
CA ARG A 54 12.18 -2.57 -15.43
C ARG A 54 11.00 -2.59 -14.46
N ILE A 55 9.84 -2.16 -14.95
CA ILE A 55 8.55 -2.37 -14.30
C ILE A 55 7.90 -3.61 -14.93
N THR A 56 7.62 -4.61 -14.11
CA THR A 56 6.89 -5.84 -14.47
C THR A 56 5.44 -5.82 -13.97
N SER A 57 5.13 -4.93 -13.02
CA SER A 57 3.80 -4.79 -12.44
C SER A 57 2.78 -4.29 -13.45
N VAL A 58 1.70 -5.08 -13.62
CA VAL A 58 0.54 -4.72 -14.43
C VAL A 58 -0.16 -3.46 -13.91
N PRO A 59 -0.61 -3.39 -12.62
CA PRO A 59 -1.34 -2.21 -12.14
C PRO A 59 -0.49 -0.93 -12.13
N LEU A 60 0.83 -1.03 -11.86
CA LEU A 60 1.70 0.15 -11.95
C LEU A 60 1.85 0.64 -13.39
N THR A 61 1.95 -0.28 -14.34
CA THR A 61 2.01 0.06 -15.78
C THR A 61 0.72 0.75 -16.22
N ASP A 62 -0.44 0.23 -15.82
CA ASP A 62 -1.75 0.84 -16.10
C ASP A 62 -1.81 2.28 -15.55
N TYR A 63 -1.36 2.49 -14.31
CA TYR A 63 -1.27 3.82 -13.71
C TYR A 63 -0.32 4.74 -14.48
N LEU A 64 0.92 4.31 -14.75
CA LEU A 64 1.90 5.14 -15.47
C LEU A 64 1.39 5.57 -16.85
N VAL A 65 0.74 4.65 -17.58
CA VAL A 65 0.12 4.94 -18.87
C VAL A 65 -1.03 5.95 -18.72
N SER A 66 -1.85 5.84 -17.68
CA SER A 66 -2.92 6.82 -17.40
C SER A 66 -2.39 8.23 -17.17
N GLN A 67 -1.15 8.35 -16.67
CA GLN A 67 -0.45 9.61 -16.46
C GLN A 67 0.37 10.06 -17.69
N GLY A 68 0.24 9.35 -18.83
CA GLY A 68 0.98 9.67 -20.05
C GLY A 68 2.48 9.37 -19.99
N LYS A 69 2.93 8.52 -19.05
CA LYS A 69 4.33 8.12 -18.91
C LYS A 69 4.62 6.82 -19.67
N ASP A 70 5.74 6.76 -20.38
CA ASP A 70 6.28 5.53 -20.97
C ASP A 70 7.13 4.78 -19.91
N PRO A 71 6.69 3.61 -19.39
CA PRO A 71 7.39 2.89 -18.32
C PRO A 71 8.82 2.46 -18.71
N LYS A 72 9.15 2.41 -20.00
CA LYS A 72 10.48 2.02 -20.49
C LYS A 72 11.48 3.19 -20.55
N LYS A 73 11.02 4.42 -20.38
CA LYS A 73 11.84 5.65 -20.53
C LYS A 73 11.84 6.52 -19.28
N LEU A 74 11.50 5.94 -18.14
CA LEU A 74 11.45 6.65 -16.87
C LEU A 74 12.87 7.05 -16.40
N PRO A 75 13.05 8.26 -15.83
CA PRO A 75 14.32 8.67 -15.27
C PRO A 75 14.80 7.71 -14.17
N ARG A 76 16.13 7.56 -14.07
CA ARG A 76 16.75 6.66 -13.07
C ARG A 76 16.28 6.96 -11.64
N ASN A 77 16.13 8.23 -11.26
CA ASN A 77 15.70 8.58 -9.91
C ASN A 77 14.25 8.14 -9.63
N GLU A 78 13.34 8.29 -10.59
CA GLU A 78 11.97 7.76 -10.46
C GLU A 78 11.98 6.24 -10.33
N MET A 79 12.75 5.55 -11.18
CA MET A 79 12.85 4.08 -11.15
C MET A 79 13.35 3.53 -9.82
N ARG A 80 14.23 4.27 -9.11
CA ARG A 80 14.76 3.92 -7.79
C ARG A 80 13.72 3.93 -6.67
N ALA A 81 12.53 4.47 -6.90
CA ALA A 81 11.36 4.34 -6.03
C ALA A 81 10.26 3.47 -6.68
N LEU A 82 10.00 3.63 -7.98
CA LEU A 82 8.93 2.93 -8.69
C LEU A 82 9.08 1.41 -8.70
N VAL A 83 10.31 0.86 -8.67
CA VAL A 83 10.48 -0.60 -8.54
C VAL A 83 9.91 -1.15 -7.22
N CYS A 84 9.90 -0.33 -6.15
CA CYS A 84 9.27 -0.65 -4.88
C CYS A 84 7.75 -0.42 -4.94
N GLY A 85 7.33 0.69 -5.57
CA GLY A 85 5.92 1.04 -5.86
C GLY A 85 5.19 0.07 -6.81
N GLN A 86 5.85 -1.00 -7.25
CA GLN A 86 5.19 -2.13 -7.90
C GLN A 86 4.29 -2.92 -6.93
N CYS A 87 4.65 -2.93 -5.64
CA CYS A 87 4.07 -3.82 -4.63
C CYS A 87 3.79 -3.12 -3.30
N HIS A 88 4.62 -2.16 -2.89
CA HIS A 88 4.52 -1.44 -1.62
C HIS A 88 3.57 -0.24 -1.73
N VAL A 89 2.30 -0.57 -1.94
CA VAL A 89 1.22 0.35 -2.30
C VAL A 89 -0.12 -0.12 -1.75
N GLU A 90 -1.07 0.82 -1.65
CA GLU A 90 -2.48 0.52 -1.51
C GLU A 90 -3.04 -0.04 -2.84
N TYR A 91 -3.92 -1.04 -2.73
CA TYR A 91 -4.57 -1.65 -3.89
C TYR A 91 -5.93 -2.22 -3.55
N TYR A 92 -6.79 -2.31 -4.56
CA TYR A 92 -8.04 -3.04 -4.51
C TYR A 92 -8.20 -3.97 -5.71
N PHE A 93 -9.17 -4.87 -5.66
CA PHE A 93 -9.55 -5.75 -6.76
C PHE A 93 -10.88 -5.31 -7.36
N ASN A 94 -10.95 -5.26 -8.68
CA ASN A 94 -12.21 -4.98 -9.36
C ASN A 94 -13.26 -6.03 -9.02
N GLY A 95 -14.47 -5.59 -8.68
CA GLY A 95 -15.65 -6.45 -8.70
C GLY A 95 -16.11 -6.76 -10.14
N PRO A 96 -17.10 -7.64 -10.31
CA PRO A 96 -17.54 -8.13 -11.63
C PRO A 96 -18.02 -7.05 -12.60
N THR A 97 -18.46 -5.90 -12.09
CA THR A 97 -19.00 -4.77 -12.88
C THR A 97 -18.03 -3.61 -13.03
N MET A 98 -16.82 -3.70 -12.46
CA MET A 98 -15.82 -2.62 -12.44
C MET A 98 -14.75 -2.75 -13.54
N GLY A 99 -14.80 -3.79 -14.37
CA GLY A 99 -13.84 -4.06 -15.43
C GLY A 99 -13.46 -5.54 -15.49
N VAL A 100 -12.18 -5.84 -15.76
CA VAL A 100 -11.68 -7.22 -15.68
C VAL A 100 -11.78 -7.68 -14.22
N ASN A 101 -12.60 -8.70 -13.98
CA ASN A 101 -12.93 -9.19 -12.64
C ASN A 101 -11.67 -9.60 -11.86
N GLU A 102 -11.60 -9.19 -10.60
CA GLU A 102 -10.48 -9.40 -9.67
C GLU A 102 -9.14 -8.76 -10.11
N LYS A 103 -9.07 -8.02 -11.22
CA LYS A 103 -7.83 -7.37 -11.65
C LYS A 103 -7.39 -6.33 -10.61
N PRO A 104 -6.10 -6.29 -10.22
CA PRO A 104 -5.61 -5.32 -9.25
C PRO A 104 -5.57 -3.92 -9.85
N VAL A 105 -5.92 -2.92 -9.05
CA VAL A 105 -5.87 -1.49 -9.41
C VAL A 105 -5.31 -0.70 -8.23
N PHE A 106 -4.54 0.35 -8.53
CA PHE A 106 -4.06 1.32 -7.54
C PHE A 106 -5.00 2.55 -7.54
N PRO A 107 -5.62 2.94 -6.41
CA PRO A 107 -6.68 3.94 -6.35
C PRO A 107 -6.16 5.40 -6.37
N TRP A 108 -5.27 5.71 -7.32
CA TRP A 108 -4.45 6.93 -7.30
C TRP A 108 -4.97 8.08 -8.18
N ALA A 109 -6.09 7.90 -8.87
CA ALA A 109 -6.59 8.88 -9.84
C ALA A 109 -6.98 10.22 -9.20
N GLU A 110 -7.30 10.22 -7.90
CA GLU A 110 -7.68 11.42 -7.15
C GLU A 110 -6.52 12.06 -6.37
N GLY A 111 -5.35 11.40 -6.33
CA GLY A 111 -4.21 11.75 -5.48
C GLY A 111 -3.73 10.58 -4.62
N PHE A 112 -2.73 10.84 -3.78
CA PHE A 112 -2.05 9.84 -2.94
C PHE A 112 -2.42 9.94 -1.46
N ASP A 113 -3.07 11.02 -1.03
CA ASP A 113 -3.41 11.20 0.38
C ASP A 113 -4.61 10.31 0.77
N PRO A 114 -4.77 9.96 2.07
CA PRO A 114 -5.91 9.15 2.52
C PRO A 114 -7.28 9.73 2.14
N ALA A 115 -7.40 11.06 2.14
CA ALA A 115 -8.64 11.74 1.74
C ALA A 115 -8.92 11.63 0.23
N ASP A 116 -7.87 11.56 -0.59
CA ASP A 116 -7.99 11.41 -2.02
C ASP A 116 -8.41 9.99 -2.37
N MET A 117 -7.78 8.98 -1.77
CA MET A 117 -8.17 7.58 -1.95
C MET A 117 -9.57 7.31 -1.40
N TYR A 118 -9.95 7.91 -0.26
CA TYR A 118 -11.31 7.78 0.24
C TYR A 118 -12.35 8.34 -0.76
N ARG A 119 -12.05 9.50 -1.36
CA ARG A 119 -12.88 10.10 -2.41
C ARG A 119 -12.88 9.28 -3.70
N TYR A 120 -11.77 8.62 -4.03
CA TYR A 120 -11.71 7.65 -5.13
C TYR A 120 -12.69 6.50 -4.87
N TYR A 121 -12.65 5.89 -3.69
CA TYR A 121 -13.55 4.80 -3.32
C TYR A 121 -15.02 5.21 -3.17
N ASP A 122 -15.33 6.50 -3.05
CA ASP A 122 -16.69 7.01 -3.16
C ASP A 122 -17.22 7.01 -4.61
N LYS A 123 -16.32 7.10 -5.60
CA LYS A 123 -16.66 7.20 -7.03
C LYS A 123 -16.54 5.87 -7.78
N HIS A 124 -15.81 4.90 -7.24
CA HIS A 124 -15.40 3.69 -7.92
C HIS A 124 -15.75 2.43 -7.13
N GLY A 125 -16.97 1.91 -7.29
CA GLY A 125 -17.39 0.65 -6.69
C GLY A 125 -18.74 0.17 -7.21
N ASP A 126 -19.31 -0.82 -6.52
CA ASP A 126 -20.49 -1.57 -6.98
C ASP A 126 -21.56 -1.78 -5.89
N LEU A 127 -21.39 -1.15 -4.72
CA LEU A 127 -22.35 -1.27 -3.62
C LEU A 127 -23.76 -0.81 -4.03
N GLN A 128 -24.75 -1.57 -3.54
CA GLN A 128 -26.18 -1.29 -3.71
C GLN A 128 -26.87 -0.92 -2.39
N VAL A 129 -26.11 -0.84 -1.30
CA VAL A 129 -26.64 -0.53 0.04
C VAL A 129 -27.06 0.93 0.08
N LYS A 130 -28.28 1.19 0.57
CA LYS A 130 -28.82 2.56 0.68
C LYS A 130 -27.85 3.49 1.43
N GLY A 131 -27.52 4.62 0.83
CA GLY A 131 -26.57 5.61 1.36
C GLY A 131 -25.10 5.35 1.02
N PHE A 132 -24.81 4.25 0.31
CA PHE A 132 -23.46 3.85 -0.12
C PHE A 132 -23.46 3.41 -1.60
N GLU A 133 -24.47 3.79 -2.37
CA GLU A 133 -24.64 3.37 -3.76
C GLU A 133 -23.42 3.75 -4.61
N GLY A 134 -22.86 2.78 -5.33
CA GLY A 134 -21.70 2.98 -6.20
C GLY A 134 -20.36 3.15 -5.49
N LYS A 135 -20.31 3.15 -4.15
CA LYS A 135 -19.06 3.14 -3.39
C LYS A 135 -18.39 1.75 -3.41
N PHE A 136 -17.07 1.69 -3.20
CA PHE A 136 -16.33 0.44 -3.04
C PHE A 136 -16.50 -0.16 -1.64
N ALA A 137 -16.44 -1.48 -1.48
CA ALA A 137 -16.14 -2.06 -0.17
C ALA A 137 -15.48 -3.42 -0.31
N ASP A 138 -14.45 -3.65 0.51
CA ASP A 138 -13.77 -4.94 0.59
C ASP A 138 -14.61 -5.96 1.36
N TRP A 139 -15.28 -5.53 2.43
CA TRP A 139 -16.23 -6.36 3.18
C TRP A 139 -17.23 -5.51 3.95
N THR A 140 -18.30 -6.13 4.46
CA THR A 140 -19.19 -5.50 5.45
C THR A 140 -18.86 -6.03 6.85
N HIS A 141 -18.52 -5.15 7.78
CA HIS A 141 -18.17 -5.55 9.14
C HIS A 141 -19.37 -6.23 9.84
N PRO A 142 -19.24 -7.48 10.34
CA PRO A 142 -20.38 -8.29 10.76
C PRO A 142 -21.10 -7.78 12.01
N ALA A 143 -20.42 -7.07 12.92
CA ALA A 143 -21.06 -6.45 14.09
C ALA A 143 -21.86 -5.18 13.73
N SER A 144 -21.16 -4.12 13.33
CA SER A 144 -21.74 -2.80 13.01
C SER A 144 -22.56 -2.75 11.71
N LYS A 145 -22.38 -3.72 10.81
CA LYS A 145 -22.96 -3.76 9.45
C LYS A 145 -22.48 -2.61 8.55
N THR A 146 -21.29 -2.07 8.82
CA THR A 146 -20.67 -1.00 8.01
C THR A 146 -19.93 -1.59 6.81
N PRO A 147 -20.12 -1.07 5.59
CA PRO A 147 -19.27 -1.41 4.43
C PRO A 147 -17.88 -0.79 4.59
N MET A 148 -16.84 -1.60 4.67
CA MET A 148 -15.47 -1.20 5.02
C MET A 148 -14.55 -1.11 3.81
N LEU A 149 -13.47 -0.35 3.98
CA LEU A 149 -12.28 -0.39 3.14
C LEU A 149 -11.14 -1.03 3.93
N LYS A 150 -10.30 -1.83 3.26
CA LYS A 150 -8.99 -2.23 3.77
C LYS A 150 -7.94 -1.32 3.15
N ALA A 151 -7.00 -0.83 3.96
CA ALA A 151 -5.76 -0.25 3.45
C ALA A 151 -4.60 -1.26 3.54
N GLN A 152 -3.74 -1.31 2.54
CA GLN A 152 -2.62 -2.23 2.42
C GLN A 152 -1.34 -1.42 2.20
N HIS A 153 -0.39 -1.51 3.14
CA HIS A 153 1.01 -1.07 3.02
C HIS A 153 1.27 0.08 2.02
N PRO A 154 0.71 1.30 2.25
CA PRO A 154 0.76 2.43 1.31
C PRO A 154 2.09 3.18 1.41
N GLU A 155 3.22 2.47 1.34
CA GLU A 155 4.54 3.10 1.53
C GLU A 155 4.86 4.10 0.42
N TYR A 156 4.58 3.79 -0.86
CA TYR A 156 4.90 4.70 -1.96
C TYR A 156 4.11 6.00 -1.87
N GLU A 157 2.82 5.88 -1.56
CA GLU A 157 1.88 7.00 -1.45
C GLU A 157 2.18 7.86 -0.22
N THR A 158 2.60 7.23 0.88
CA THR A 158 3.06 7.95 2.08
C THR A 158 4.42 8.63 1.86
N TRP A 159 5.33 7.97 1.13
CA TRP A 159 6.68 8.49 0.87
C TRP A 159 6.69 9.68 -0.09
N ILE A 160 5.89 9.65 -1.16
CA ILE A 160 6.08 10.53 -2.33
C ILE A 160 6.01 12.03 -2.01
N ASN A 161 5.19 12.42 -1.03
CA ASN A 161 5.05 13.80 -0.56
C ASN A 161 5.61 14.04 0.85
N GLY A 162 6.21 13.02 1.48
CA GLY A 162 6.98 13.15 2.72
C GLY A 162 8.24 13.98 2.53
N THR A 163 8.89 14.38 3.63
CA THR A 163 10.07 15.29 3.58
C THR A 163 11.20 14.73 2.70
N HIS A 164 11.41 13.41 2.72
CA HIS A 164 12.43 12.76 1.89
C HIS A 164 11.98 12.60 0.43
N GLY A 165 10.78 12.06 0.19
CA GLY A 165 10.29 11.81 -1.17
C GLY A 165 10.08 13.10 -1.96
N ALA A 166 9.51 14.13 -1.34
CA ALA A 166 9.34 15.44 -1.95
C ALA A 166 10.69 16.13 -2.27
N ALA A 167 11.76 15.80 -1.53
CA ALA A 167 13.12 16.25 -1.79
C ALA A 167 13.88 15.36 -2.81
N GLY A 168 13.23 14.34 -3.37
CA GLY A 168 13.82 13.44 -4.37
C GLY A 168 14.67 12.29 -3.80
N VAL A 169 14.67 12.08 -2.48
CA VAL A 169 15.33 10.93 -1.84
C VAL A 169 14.45 9.69 -2.00
N THR A 170 15.00 8.64 -2.60
CA THR A 170 14.28 7.46 -3.06
C THR A 170 14.37 6.29 -2.09
N CYS A 171 13.47 5.30 -2.23
CA CYS A 171 13.50 4.05 -1.47
C CYS A 171 14.90 3.41 -1.51
N ALA A 172 15.50 3.34 -2.71
CA ALA A 172 16.83 2.77 -2.91
C ALA A 172 17.97 3.56 -2.26
N ASP A 173 17.81 4.83 -1.91
CA ASP A 173 18.86 5.58 -1.19
C ASP A 173 19.01 5.06 0.25
N CYS A 174 17.89 4.73 0.89
CA CYS A 174 17.85 4.27 2.28
C CYS A 174 17.95 2.74 2.39
N HIS A 175 17.21 2.00 1.55
CA HIS A 175 17.08 0.54 1.66
C HIS A 175 17.99 -0.26 0.72
N MET A 176 18.58 0.41 -0.27
CA MET A 176 19.56 -0.18 -1.20
C MET A 176 20.84 0.67 -1.29
N SER A 177 21.19 1.30 -0.16
CA SER A 177 22.36 2.17 -0.08
C SER A 177 23.63 1.47 -0.59
N TYR A 178 24.55 2.24 -1.16
CA TYR A 178 25.82 1.67 -1.62
C TYR A 178 26.61 1.14 -0.43
N THR A 179 26.94 -0.15 -0.48
CA THR A 179 27.85 -0.81 0.46
C THR A 179 29.15 -1.17 -0.24
N ARG A 180 30.23 -1.28 0.53
CA ARG A 180 31.51 -1.81 0.06
C ARG A 180 31.75 -3.16 0.73
N SER A 181 31.72 -4.23 -0.04
CA SER A 181 32.17 -5.57 0.37
C SER A 181 33.57 -5.86 -0.18
N ASP A 182 34.20 -6.91 0.34
CA ASP A 182 35.48 -7.61 0.08
C ASP A 182 36.58 -6.98 -0.82
N ASP A 183 36.25 -6.29 -1.91
CA ASP A 183 37.20 -5.72 -2.88
C ASP A 183 37.15 -4.17 -2.98
N LYS A 184 36.48 -3.50 -2.03
CA LYS A 184 36.28 -2.03 -1.95
C LYS A 184 35.44 -1.43 -3.08
N LYS A 185 34.88 -2.21 -4.01
CA LYS A 185 33.93 -1.71 -5.01
C LYS A 185 32.57 -1.46 -4.35
N LYS A 186 31.85 -0.45 -4.83
CA LYS A 186 30.50 -0.15 -4.36
C LYS A 186 29.50 -1.05 -5.09
N ILE A 187 28.65 -1.74 -4.35
CA ILE A 187 27.45 -2.40 -4.86
C ILE A 187 26.22 -1.80 -4.18
N SER A 188 25.07 -1.80 -4.86
CA SER A 188 23.81 -1.50 -4.18
C SER A 188 23.44 -2.68 -3.30
N SER A 189 23.20 -2.41 -2.00
CA SER A 189 22.68 -3.45 -1.11
C SER A 189 21.36 -4.01 -1.68
N HIS A 190 21.25 -5.33 -1.75
CA HIS A 190 19.99 -6.03 -2.04
C HIS A 190 19.42 -6.69 -0.78
N TRP A 191 19.91 -6.29 0.39
CA TRP A 191 19.29 -6.65 1.66
C TRP A 191 18.25 -5.60 2.04
N TRP A 192 17.01 -5.81 1.56
CA TRP A 192 15.88 -4.94 1.86
C TRP A 192 15.38 -5.19 3.28
N THR A 193 15.78 -4.33 4.21
CA THR A 193 15.44 -4.43 5.63
C THR A 193 15.35 -3.03 6.25
N SER A 194 14.92 -2.95 7.51
CA SER A 194 15.01 -1.73 8.31
C SER A 194 16.45 -1.17 8.34
N PRO A 195 16.67 0.09 7.94
CA PRO A 195 17.97 0.75 8.03
C PRO A 195 18.48 0.88 9.48
N MET A 196 17.57 0.85 10.46
CA MET A 196 17.88 0.93 11.89
C MET A 196 18.66 -0.27 12.43
N LYS A 197 18.72 -1.38 11.67
CA LYS A 197 19.57 -2.54 12.01
C LYS A 197 21.06 -2.24 11.95
N ASP A 198 21.48 -1.22 11.19
CA ASP A 198 22.87 -0.80 11.15
C ASP A 198 23.16 0.11 12.35
N PRO A 199 24.02 -0.29 13.32
CA PRO A 199 24.37 0.55 14.45
C PRO A 199 24.97 1.89 14.02
N GLU A 200 25.67 1.91 12.88
CA GLU A 200 26.37 3.06 12.32
C GLU A 200 25.52 3.92 11.39
N MET A 201 24.26 3.52 11.10
CA MET A 201 23.33 4.25 10.22
C MET A 201 23.97 4.68 8.89
N ARG A 202 24.78 3.80 8.26
CA ARG A 202 25.64 4.16 7.12
C ARG A 202 24.87 4.63 5.89
N ALA A 203 23.66 4.09 5.68
CA ALA A 203 22.76 4.53 4.61
C ALA A 203 22.42 6.02 4.75
N CYS A 204 22.01 6.45 5.95
CA CYS A 204 21.63 7.82 6.27
C CYS A 204 22.84 8.78 6.23
N ARG A 205 24.00 8.32 6.70
CA ARG A 205 25.22 9.13 6.82
C ARG A 205 25.94 9.38 5.50
N GLN A 206 25.45 8.85 4.37
CA GLN A 206 25.88 9.32 3.05
C GLN A 206 25.45 10.78 2.80
N CYS A 207 24.34 11.22 3.42
CA CYS A 207 23.83 12.59 3.32
C CYS A 207 23.98 13.35 4.65
N HIS A 208 23.71 12.69 5.78
CA HIS A 208 23.79 13.29 7.12
C HIS A 208 25.13 12.98 7.79
N SER A 209 26.24 13.24 7.11
CA SER A 209 27.58 12.89 7.59
C SER A 209 27.97 13.59 8.88
N ASP A 210 27.36 14.75 9.15
CA ASP A 210 27.57 15.60 10.32
C ASP A 210 26.75 15.16 11.56
N LYS A 211 25.89 14.14 11.42
CA LYS A 211 25.11 13.58 12.52
C LYS A 211 25.68 12.23 12.96
N THR A 212 25.59 11.98 14.27
CA THR A 212 25.93 10.67 14.84
C THR A 212 24.81 9.66 14.55
N PRO A 213 25.11 8.35 14.55
CA PRO A 213 24.08 7.32 14.43
C PRO A 213 22.97 7.43 15.48
N ASP A 214 23.34 7.71 16.74
CA ASP A 214 22.38 7.89 17.84
C ASP A 214 21.49 9.11 17.66
N TYR A 215 22.03 10.23 17.15
CA TYR A 215 21.20 11.39 16.81
C TYR A 215 20.14 10.99 15.77
N LEU A 216 20.55 10.36 14.67
CA LEU A 216 19.63 9.94 13.60
C LEU A 216 18.55 9.00 14.13
N LYS A 217 18.93 7.98 14.92
CA LYS A 217 17.99 7.05 15.56
C LYS A 217 17.02 7.78 16.48
N SER A 218 17.49 8.74 17.27
CA SER A 218 16.62 9.51 18.17
C SER A 218 15.57 10.33 17.40
N ARG A 219 15.90 10.85 16.21
CA ARG A 219 14.96 11.57 15.35
C ARG A 219 13.93 10.65 14.71
N VAL A 220 14.33 9.45 14.29
CA VAL A 220 13.40 8.41 13.83
C VAL A 220 12.41 8.05 14.94
N LEU A 221 12.92 7.71 16.13
CA LEU A 221 12.11 7.30 17.27
C LEU A 221 11.21 8.41 17.81
N PHE A 222 11.61 9.68 17.65
CA PHE A 222 10.79 10.83 18.02
C PHE A 222 9.45 10.81 17.28
N THR A 223 9.45 10.49 15.99
CA THR A 223 8.25 10.36 15.16
C THR A 223 7.54 9.06 15.47
N GLN A 224 8.22 7.90 15.36
CA GLN A 224 7.60 6.59 15.50
C GLN A 224 6.88 6.40 16.84
N LYS A 225 7.47 6.88 17.94
CA LYS A 225 6.81 6.80 19.25
C LYS A 225 5.47 7.53 19.26
N ARG A 226 5.41 8.75 18.71
CA ARG A 226 4.18 9.56 18.68
C ARG A 226 3.15 8.94 17.74
N THR A 227 3.58 8.49 16.57
CA THR A 227 2.71 7.80 15.61
C THR A 227 2.09 6.56 16.23
N PHE A 228 2.89 5.71 16.87
CA PHE A 228 2.41 4.46 17.45
C PHE A 228 1.47 4.70 18.63
N ASP A 229 1.83 5.58 19.57
CA ASP A 229 0.97 5.92 20.71
C ASP A 229 -0.40 6.45 20.23
N LEU A 230 -0.42 7.29 19.19
CA LEU A 230 -1.65 7.87 18.65
C LEU A 230 -2.46 6.88 17.80
N LEU A 231 -1.79 5.98 17.07
CA LEU A 231 -2.44 4.91 16.32
C LEU A 231 -3.27 4.01 17.24
N LEU A 232 -2.72 3.60 18.38
CA LEU A 232 -3.44 2.77 19.35
C LEU A 232 -4.71 3.46 19.86
N ALA A 233 -4.63 4.75 20.19
CA ALA A 233 -5.79 5.54 20.60
C ALA A 233 -6.86 5.65 19.48
N ALA A 234 -6.43 5.79 18.22
CA ALA A 234 -7.34 5.82 17.07
C ALA A 234 -8.05 4.47 16.86
N GLN A 235 -7.35 3.36 17.05
CA GLN A 235 -7.91 2.02 16.96
C GLN A 235 -8.92 1.75 18.08
N GLU A 236 -8.62 2.16 19.32
CA GLU A 236 -9.54 2.03 20.45
C GLU A 236 -10.86 2.77 20.22
N VAL A 237 -10.81 4.03 19.75
CA VAL A 237 -12.04 4.77 19.44
C VAL A 237 -12.78 4.18 18.24
N SER A 238 -12.07 3.58 17.27
CA SER A 238 -12.68 2.87 16.14
C SER A 238 -13.47 1.64 16.60
N VAL A 239 -12.93 0.85 17.53
CA VAL A 239 -13.65 -0.28 18.16
C VAL A 239 -14.90 0.23 18.87
N LYS A 240 -14.77 1.32 19.65
CA LYS A 240 -15.92 1.95 20.33
C LYS A 240 -16.98 2.46 19.34
N ALA A 241 -16.57 2.99 18.19
CA ALA A 241 -17.47 3.43 17.14
C ALA A 241 -18.24 2.25 16.50
N HIS A 242 -17.55 1.14 16.21
CA HIS A 242 -18.23 -0.09 15.79
C HIS A 242 -19.23 -0.60 16.81
N GLU A 243 -18.87 -0.60 18.09
CA GLU A 243 -19.76 -1.04 19.18
C GLU A 243 -20.96 -0.11 19.34
N ALA A 244 -20.78 1.20 19.24
CA ALA A 244 -21.88 2.16 19.28
C ALA A 244 -22.88 1.93 18.13
N VAL A 245 -22.39 1.72 16.91
CA VAL A 245 -23.25 1.39 15.76
C VAL A 245 -23.93 0.03 15.95
N ARG A 246 -23.24 -0.99 16.49
CA ARG A 246 -23.82 -2.30 16.78
C ARG A 246 -24.96 -2.19 17.81
N LEU A 247 -24.72 -1.53 18.93
CA LEU A 247 -25.73 -1.30 19.97
C LEU A 247 -26.91 -0.49 19.44
N ALA A 248 -26.64 0.54 18.62
CA ALA A 248 -27.68 1.32 17.99
C ALA A 248 -28.53 0.43 17.07
N ASN A 249 -27.94 -0.40 16.20
CA ASN A 249 -28.66 -1.32 15.31
C ASN A 249 -29.67 -2.19 16.07
N GLU A 250 -29.29 -2.65 17.26
CA GLU A 250 -30.07 -3.57 18.10
C GLU A 250 -31.01 -2.85 19.08
N TYR A 251 -31.02 -1.52 19.09
CA TYR A 251 -31.75 -0.72 20.07
C TYR A 251 -33.27 -0.87 19.93
N GLN A 252 -33.91 -1.32 21.01
CA GLN A 252 -35.37 -1.57 21.09
C GLN A 252 -36.17 -0.40 21.69
N GLY A 253 -35.49 0.64 22.19
CA GLY A 253 -36.14 1.80 22.78
C GLY A 253 -36.66 2.82 21.76
N ALA A 254 -37.11 3.97 22.25
CA ALA A 254 -37.57 5.07 21.40
C ALA A 254 -36.43 5.60 20.52
N LYS A 255 -36.64 5.61 19.21
CA LYS A 255 -35.66 6.09 18.21
C LYS A 255 -35.96 7.54 17.82
N ALA A 256 -34.92 8.25 17.38
CA ALA A 256 -35.09 9.58 16.81
C ALA A 256 -35.88 9.54 15.49
N ALA A 257 -36.56 10.63 15.14
CA ALA A 257 -37.36 10.71 13.92
C ALA A 257 -36.54 10.47 12.62
N GLY A 258 -35.28 10.89 12.59
CA GLY A 258 -34.35 10.69 11.46
C GLY A 258 -33.36 9.54 11.67
N TYR A 259 -33.74 8.51 12.41
CA TYR A 259 -32.82 7.46 12.85
C TYR A 259 -32.09 6.76 11.69
N ASP A 260 -32.78 6.43 10.60
CA ASP A 260 -32.17 5.70 9.48
C ASP A 260 -31.07 6.51 8.79
N ASP A 261 -31.31 7.81 8.56
CA ASP A 261 -30.31 8.71 7.96
C ASP A 261 -29.11 8.92 8.90
N LEU A 262 -29.35 9.02 10.21
CA LEU A 262 -28.29 9.10 11.22
C LEU A 262 -27.46 7.80 11.26
N MET A 263 -28.07 6.64 11.05
CA MET A 263 -27.35 5.36 11.00
C MET A 263 -26.52 5.22 9.72
N ILE A 264 -26.96 5.77 8.59
CA ILE A 264 -26.15 5.87 7.37
C ILE A 264 -24.92 6.75 7.65
N GLN A 265 -25.13 7.95 8.21
CA GLN A 265 -24.04 8.87 8.57
C GLN A 265 -23.05 8.25 9.57
N ALA A 266 -23.55 7.55 10.60
CA ALA A 266 -22.71 6.91 11.60
C ALA A 266 -21.84 5.81 10.97
N ARG A 267 -22.40 4.97 10.09
CA ARG A 267 -21.65 3.93 9.38
C ARG A 267 -20.62 4.53 8.44
N GLU A 268 -20.95 5.60 7.72
CA GLU A 268 -20.00 6.32 6.88
C GLU A 268 -18.80 6.85 7.69
N MET A 269 -19.05 7.39 8.89
CA MET A 269 -17.97 7.85 9.78
C MET A 269 -17.14 6.70 10.35
N VAL A 270 -17.74 5.55 10.66
CA VAL A 270 -17.00 4.33 11.03
C VAL A 270 -16.09 3.89 9.89
N ARG A 271 -16.62 3.82 8.67
CA ARG A 271 -15.89 3.46 7.45
C ARG A 271 -14.71 4.41 7.22
N LYS A 272 -14.96 5.73 7.25
CA LYS A 272 -13.94 6.77 7.04
C LYS A 272 -12.88 6.75 8.13
N GLY A 273 -13.30 6.76 9.40
CA GLY A 273 -12.39 6.71 10.53
C GLY A 273 -11.49 5.49 10.48
N GLN A 274 -12.04 4.32 10.13
CA GLN A 274 -11.24 3.11 9.97
C GLN A 274 -10.23 3.22 8.85
N PHE A 275 -10.64 3.62 7.65
CA PHE A 275 -9.72 3.72 6.51
C PHE A 275 -8.52 4.64 6.82
N PHE A 276 -8.76 5.75 7.53
CA PHE A 276 -7.72 6.71 7.86
C PHE A 276 -6.68 6.16 8.85
N TRP A 277 -7.10 5.44 9.91
CA TRP A 277 -6.11 4.82 10.80
C TRP A 277 -5.48 3.58 10.16
N ASP A 278 -6.21 2.82 9.34
CA ASP A 278 -5.68 1.62 8.66
C ASP A 278 -4.60 1.99 7.65
N TYR A 279 -4.75 3.13 6.94
CA TYR A 279 -3.71 3.69 6.07
C TYR A 279 -2.38 3.89 6.81
N VAL A 280 -2.42 4.49 8.01
CA VAL A 280 -1.23 4.68 8.85
C VAL A 280 -0.76 3.37 9.48
N SER A 281 -1.70 2.49 9.87
CA SER A 281 -1.39 1.23 10.54
C SER A 281 -0.72 0.22 9.62
N ALA A 282 -1.12 0.20 8.35
CA ALA A 282 -0.63 -0.75 7.36
C ALA A 282 0.73 -0.34 6.80
N GLU A 283 1.08 0.95 6.89
CA GLU A 283 2.36 1.52 6.46
C GLU A 283 3.50 1.11 7.41
N ASN A 284 4.61 0.64 6.83
CA ASN A 284 5.64 -0.08 7.58
C ASN A 284 6.69 0.81 8.29
N SER A 285 6.74 2.12 8.04
CA SER A 285 7.73 3.01 8.64
C SER A 285 7.32 3.54 10.02
N VAL A 286 6.06 3.34 10.41
CA VAL A 286 5.46 3.93 11.62
C VAL A 286 5.55 5.46 11.55
N GLY A 287 5.24 6.01 10.36
CA GLY A 287 5.19 7.44 10.06
C GLY A 287 6.54 8.13 9.89
N PHE A 288 7.64 7.39 9.67
CA PHE A 288 8.96 7.99 9.42
C PHE A 288 9.20 8.39 7.95
N HIS A 289 8.55 7.70 7.00
CA HIS A 289 8.53 8.12 5.59
C HIS A 289 7.90 9.53 5.46
#